data_AF-A0A3R6VVJ8-F1
#
_entry.id   AF-A0A3R6VVJ8-F1
#
_cell.length_a   1.000
_cell.length_b   1.000
_cell.length_c   1.000
_cell.angle_alpha   90.00
_cell.angle_beta   90.00
_cell.angle_gamma   90.00
#
_symmetry.space_group_name_H-M   'P 1'
#
loop_
_entity.id
_entity.type
_entity.pdbx_description
1 polymer ?
#
loop_
_entity_poly.entity_id
_entity_poly.type
_entity_poly.pdbx_seq_one_letter_code
_entity_poly.pdbx_strand_id
1 'polypeptide(L)'
;MENLNGNLILCQNFDKNNGNITGIFNTITLNDAQRQSFDLVMFFSGVEYPPKAMIVYYLIYRVQEFKENEANSVKMLSKSILRRVSGSQRVDGKGRECSFSDAFASSIKVEIKKLKFTKTGVYEIRAYVFPYEKDMPDFSVTDILNHKEAFLCLGNFEVREKTV
;
A
#
# COMPACT_ATOMS: atom_id res chain seq x y z
N MET A 1 17.91 -2.61 2.36
CA MET A 1 16.73 -2.91 1.51
C MET A 1 17.08 -2.97 0.02
N GLU A 2 18.36 -3.01 -0.37
CA GLU A 2 18.84 -2.82 -1.76
C GLU A 2 18.36 -3.86 -2.77
N ASN A 3 17.72 -4.94 -2.31
CA ASN A 3 17.25 -6.02 -3.18
C ASN A 3 15.72 -6.14 -3.24
N LEU A 4 14.95 -5.14 -2.80
CA LEU A 4 13.49 -5.12 -2.94
C LEU A 4 13.07 -3.96 -3.85
N ASN A 5 12.36 -4.29 -4.93
CA ASN A 5 11.77 -3.32 -5.84
C ASN A 5 10.25 -3.45 -5.79
N GLY A 6 9.55 -2.32 -5.83
CA GLY A 6 8.09 -2.28 -5.75
C GLY A 6 7.48 -1.28 -6.73
N ASN A 7 6.24 -1.55 -7.14
CA ASN A 7 5.38 -0.63 -7.88
C ASN A 7 3.97 -0.70 -7.30
N LEU A 8 3.29 0.44 -7.23
CA LEU A 8 1.91 0.54 -6.76
C LEU A 8 1.00 1.04 -7.87
N ILE A 9 -0.15 0.36 -8.02
CA ILE A 9 -1.21 0.82 -8.91
C ILE A 9 -2.54 0.86 -8.17
N LEU A 10 -3.42 1.74 -8.64
CA LEU A 10 -4.81 1.80 -8.21
C LEU A 10 -5.68 1.21 -9.32
N CYS A 11 -6.64 0.37 -8.94
CA CYS A 11 -7.57 -0.24 -9.88
C CYS A 11 -8.95 -0.45 -9.24
N GLN A 12 -9.95 -0.69 -10.10
CA GLN A 12 -11.30 -0.98 -9.62
C GLN A 12 -11.39 -2.37 -8.98
N ASN A 13 -10.72 -3.35 -9.59
CA ASN A 13 -10.68 -4.71 -9.08
C ASN A 13 -9.39 -5.44 -9.49
N PHE A 14 -8.80 -6.15 -8.53
CA PHE A 14 -7.76 -7.15 -8.76
C PHE A 14 -8.26 -8.55 -8.38
N ASP A 15 -8.28 -9.46 -9.36
CA ASP A 15 -8.59 -10.87 -9.16
C ASP A 15 -7.30 -11.64 -8.84
N LYS A 16 -7.15 -11.98 -7.55
CA LYS A 16 -5.98 -12.70 -7.03
C LYS A 16 -5.81 -14.11 -7.58
N ASN A 17 -6.86 -14.72 -8.14
CA ASN A 17 -6.81 -16.13 -8.56
C ASN A 17 -6.13 -16.28 -9.93
N ASN A 18 -6.31 -15.29 -10.81
CA ASN A 18 -5.76 -15.29 -12.17
C ASN A 18 -4.83 -14.10 -12.45
N GLY A 19 -4.66 -13.18 -11.50
CA GLY A 19 -3.82 -12.00 -11.63
C GLY A 19 -4.41 -10.89 -12.50
N ASN A 20 -5.71 -10.96 -12.84
CA ASN A 20 -6.34 -9.99 -13.72
C ASN A 20 -6.60 -8.66 -13.01
N ILE A 21 -6.38 -7.56 -13.73
CA ILE A 21 -6.55 -6.19 -13.24
C ILE A 21 -7.58 -5.49 -14.11
N THR A 22 -8.67 -5.05 -13.50
CA THR A 22 -9.74 -4.32 -14.18
C THR A 22 -9.75 -2.86 -13.76
N GLY A 23 -9.77 -1.97 -14.76
CA GLY A 23 -9.96 -0.53 -14.54
C GLY A 23 -8.83 0.11 -13.75
N ILE A 24 -7.60 0.04 -14.26
CA ILE A 24 -6.47 0.83 -13.72
C ILE A 24 -6.78 2.31 -13.90
N PHE A 25 -6.56 3.11 -12.87
CA PHE A 25 -6.80 4.54 -12.93
C PHE A 25 -5.76 5.32 -12.14
N ASN A 26 -5.60 6.58 -12.51
CA ASN A 26 -4.79 7.58 -11.80
C ASN A 26 -5.63 8.81 -11.42
N THR A 27 -6.95 8.76 -11.60
CA THR A 27 -7.86 9.85 -11.26
C THR A 27 -9.08 9.30 -10.53
N ILE A 28 -9.47 9.95 -9.43
CA ILE A 28 -10.71 9.71 -8.70
C ILE A 28 -11.59 10.94 -8.85
N THR A 29 -12.78 10.75 -9.40
CA THR A 29 -13.82 11.79 -9.43
C THR A 29 -14.72 11.64 -8.22
N LEU A 30 -14.80 12.67 -7.38
CA LEU A 30 -15.64 12.65 -6.19
C LEU A 30 -17.11 12.72 -6.56
N ASN A 31 -17.90 11.86 -5.93
CA ASN A 31 -19.35 11.96 -5.89
C ASN A 31 -19.81 12.79 -4.67
N ASP A 32 -21.11 13.01 -4.53
CA ASP A 32 -21.69 13.79 -3.42
C ASP A 32 -21.32 13.24 -2.03
N ALA A 33 -21.03 11.94 -1.93
CA ALA A 33 -20.60 11.31 -0.69
C ALA A 33 -19.10 11.50 -0.38
N GLN A 34 -18.33 12.05 -1.33
CA GLN A 34 -16.87 12.23 -1.26
C GLN A 34 -16.11 10.96 -0.85
N ARG A 35 -16.66 9.79 -1.15
CA ARG A 35 -16.14 8.49 -0.71
C ARG A 35 -15.90 7.60 -1.92
N GLN A 36 -14.71 7.00 -1.97
CA GLN A 36 -14.33 6.07 -3.02
C GLN A 36 -13.84 4.76 -2.43
N SER A 37 -14.12 3.65 -3.14
CA SER A 37 -13.49 2.36 -2.87
C SER A 37 -12.66 1.95 -4.10
N PHE A 38 -11.52 1.31 -3.86
CA PHE A 38 -10.62 0.85 -4.89
C PHE A 38 -9.67 -0.21 -4.34
N ASP A 39 -9.05 -0.96 -5.24
CA ASP A 39 -7.96 -1.86 -4.93
C ASP A 39 -6.62 -1.15 -5.17
N LEU A 40 -5.77 -1.20 -4.16
CA LEU A 40 -4.36 -0.86 -4.26
C LEU A 40 -3.58 -2.17 -4.48
N VAL A 41 -2.86 -2.28 -5.58
CA VAL A 41 -2.06 -3.46 -5.89
C VAL A 41 -0.59 -3.09 -5.89
N MET A 42 0.17 -3.76 -5.04
CA MET A 42 1.62 -3.65 -4.99
C MET A 42 2.22 -4.84 -5.73
N PHE A 43 2.96 -4.57 -6.80
CA PHE A 43 3.84 -5.55 -7.43
C PHE A 43 5.23 -5.35 -6.86
N PHE A 44 5.87 -6.43 -6.42
CA PHE A 44 7.19 -6.32 -5.82
C PHE A 44 8.02 -7.54 -6.15
N SER A 45 9.31 -7.32 -6.29
CA SER A 45 10.29 -8.34 -6.61
C SER A 45 11.53 -8.16 -5.78
N GLY A 46 12.20 -9.25 -5.46
CA GLY A 46 13.48 -9.16 -4.78
C GLY A 46 14.30 -10.44 -4.83
N VAL A 47 15.54 -10.32 -4.37
CA VAL A 47 16.54 -11.38 -4.33
C VAL A 47 17.17 -11.41 -2.94
N GLU A 48 17.35 -12.60 -2.38
CA GLU A 48 18.03 -12.83 -1.10
C GLU A 48 17.48 -11.97 0.05
N TYR A 49 16.16 -11.75 0.09
CA TYR A 49 15.58 -10.91 1.13
C TYR A 49 15.51 -11.67 2.46
N PRO A 50 16.28 -11.27 3.49
CA PRO A 50 16.60 -12.13 4.62
C PRO A 50 15.48 -12.37 5.66
N PRO A 51 14.48 -11.49 5.88
CA PRO A 51 13.50 -11.75 6.94
C PRO A 51 12.43 -12.77 6.49
N LYS A 52 12.14 -13.72 7.39
CA LYS A 52 11.03 -14.69 7.25
C LYS A 52 9.68 -14.01 7.08
N ALA A 53 9.54 -12.76 7.53
CA ALA A 53 8.33 -11.97 7.39
C ALA A 53 8.63 -10.48 7.32
N MET A 54 7.76 -9.73 6.66
CA MET A 54 7.82 -8.29 6.53
C MET A 54 6.47 -7.67 6.87
N ILE A 55 6.47 -6.42 7.31
CA ILE A 55 5.27 -5.62 7.43
C ILE A 55 5.35 -4.44 6.48
N VAL A 56 4.27 -4.21 5.74
CA VAL A 56 4.12 -3.11 4.78
C VAL A 56 3.08 -2.14 5.32
N TYR A 57 3.47 -0.89 5.51
CA TYR A 57 2.57 0.20 5.87
C TYR A 57 2.28 1.05 4.64
N TYR A 58 1.00 1.32 4.39
CA TYR A 58 0.55 2.16 3.27
C TYR A 58 0.09 3.49 3.83
N LEU A 59 0.82 4.56 3.52
CA LEU A 59 0.50 5.91 3.95
C LEU A 59 -0.01 6.74 2.76
N ILE A 60 -1.06 7.52 2.96
CA ILE A 60 -1.59 8.47 1.98
C ILE A 60 -1.32 9.90 2.42
N TYR A 61 -0.98 10.76 1.47
CA TYR A 61 -0.80 12.19 1.68
C TYR A 61 -1.22 12.99 0.47
N ARG A 62 -1.57 14.25 0.71
CA ARG A 62 -1.86 15.25 -0.32
C ARG A 62 -0.57 16.04 -0.56
N VAL A 63 -0.06 16.03 -1.79
CA VAL A 63 1.28 16.55 -2.13
C VAL A 63 1.50 17.99 -1.68
N GLN A 64 0.47 18.84 -1.83
CA GLN A 64 0.55 20.25 -1.46
C GLN A 64 0.72 20.47 0.04
N GLU A 65 0.06 19.66 0.88
CA GLU A 65 0.06 19.84 2.35
C GLU A 65 1.29 19.21 3.01
N PHE A 66 1.86 18.19 2.38
CA PHE A 66 3.08 17.53 2.86
C PHE A 66 4.29 18.48 2.86
N LYS A 67 4.35 19.43 1.92
CA LYS A 67 5.43 20.43 1.86
C LYS A 67 5.39 21.45 3.02
N GLU A 68 4.25 21.59 3.69
CA GLU A 68 4.00 22.63 4.70
C GLU A 68 3.91 22.08 6.13
N ASN A 69 3.48 20.83 6.32
CA ASN A 69 3.44 20.17 7.62
C ASN A 69 3.46 18.63 7.46
N GLU A 70 4.65 18.04 7.55
CA GLU A 70 4.96 16.68 7.11
C GLU A 70 4.20 15.58 7.89
N ALA A 71 4.01 15.74 9.21
CA ALA A 71 3.39 14.69 10.05
C ALA A 71 1.85 14.79 10.13
N ASN A 72 1.29 16.01 10.16
CA ASN A 72 -0.16 16.22 10.39
C ASN A 72 -1.03 15.99 9.14
N SER A 73 -0.42 15.90 7.96
CA SER A 73 -1.11 15.72 6.67
C SER A 73 -1.12 14.26 6.18
N VAL A 74 -0.45 13.35 6.90
CA VAL A 74 -0.28 11.95 6.51
C VAL A 74 -1.25 11.06 7.27
N LYS A 75 -1.86 10.10 6.56
CA LYS A 75 -2.75 9.10 7.16
C LYS A 75 -2.31 7.69 6.81
N MET A 76 -2.43 6.78 7.77
CA MET A 76 -2.27 5.35 7.51
C MET A 76 -3.54 4.82 6.83
N LEU A 77 -3.40 4.31 5.61
CA LEU A 77 -4.49 3.65 4.89
C LEU A 77 -4.68 2.20 5.34
N SER A 78 -3.56 1.48 5.45
CA SER A 78 -3.57 0.06 5.74
C SER A 78 -2.20 -0.44 6.16
N LYS A 79 -2.18 -1.67 6.67
CA LYS A 79 -0.95 -2.44 6.90
C LYS A 79 -1.14 -3.87 6.41
N SER A 80 -0.07 -4.52 5.95
CA SER A 80 -0.09 -5.91 5.49
C SER A 80 1.15 -6.64 6.01
N ILE A 81 0.98 -7.88 6.48
CA ILE A 81 2.09 -8.71 6.94
C ILE A 81 2.34 -9.78 5.88
N LEU A 82 3.54 -9.78 5.32
CA LEU A 82 4.00 -10.73 4.31
C LEU A 82 4.86 -11.77 5.00
N ARG A 83 4.66 -13.05 4.70
CA ARG A 83 5.40 -14.13 5.33
C ARG A 83 5.94 -15.05 4.26
N ARG A 84 7.20 -15.46 4.38
CA ARG A 84 7.74 -16.54 3.57
C ARG A 84 6.99 -17.81 3.96
N VAL A 85 6.20 -18.33 3.03
CA VAL A 85 5.49 -19.59 3.23
C VAL A 85 6.33 -20.69 2.58
N SER A 86 6.85 -21.63 3.38
CA SER A 86 7.37 -22.90 2.88
C SER A 86 6.20 -23.86 2.72
N GLY A 87 5.69 -24.02 1.49
CA GLY A 87 4.58 -24.93 1.20
C GLY A 87 3.20 -24.37 1.54
N SER A 88 2.28 -24.42 0.58
CA SER A 88 0.93 -23.86 0.63
C SER A 88 0.10 -24.33 1.84
N GLN A 89 -0.31 -23.41 2.72
CA GLN A 89 -1.52 -23.58 3.54
C GLN A 89 -2.28 -22.27 3.71
N ARG A 90 -3.60 -22.37 3.56
CA ARG A 90 -4.59 -21.35 3.93
C ARG A 90 -4.92 -21.49 5.43
N VAL A 91 -5.37 -20.40 6.04
CA VAL A 91 -6.71 -20.18 6.63
C VAL A 91 -6.61 -19.24 7.86
N ASP A 92 -7.23 -18.07 7.69
CA ASP A 92 -7.98 -17.19 8.61
C ASP A 92 -7.40 -16.84 10.00
N GLY A 93 -7.37 -15.58 10.45
CA GLY A 93 -7.98 -14.36 9.95
C GLY A 93 -7.44 -13.12 10.70
N LYS A 94 -7.54 -11.95 10.05
CA LYS A 94 -6.92 -10.66 10.41
C LYS A 94 -5.39 -10.58 10.21
N GLY A 95 -5.04 -10.71 8.94
CA GLY A 95 -3.76 -10.41 8.31
C GLY A 95 -3.84 -10.95 6.88
N ARG A 96 -3.51 -10.16 5.85
CA ARG A 96 -3.44 -10.68 4.48
C ARG A 96 -2.08 -11.35 4.32
N GLU A 97 -2.05 -12.68 4.38
CA GLU A 97 -0.82 -13.45 4.18
C GLU A 97 -0.50 -13.57 2.68
N CYS A 98 0.75 -13.32 2.31
CA CYS A 98 1.28 -13.49 0.96
C CYS A 98 2.67 -14.13 1.04
N SER A 99 2.95 -15.10 0.16
CA SER A 99 4.17 -15.93 0.13
C SER A 99 5.23 -15.43 -0.87
N PHE A 100 6.52 -15.64 -0.57
CA PHE A 100 7.65 -15.34 -1.48
C PHE A 100 8.85 -16.32 -1.31
N SER A 101 9.68 -16.49 -2.37
CA SER A 101 10.88 -17.36 -2.46
C SER A 101 12.21 -16.58 -2.38
N ASP A 102 13.39 -17.23 -2.53
CA ASP A 102 14.72 -16.56 -2.44
C ASP A 102 14.98 -15.54 -3.56
N ALA A 103 14.50 -15.82 -4.77
CA ALA A 103 14.21 -14.80 -5.78
C ALA A 103 12.72 -14.88 -6.09
N PHE A 104 12.03 -13.74 -6.10
CA PHE A 104 10.59 -13.73 -6.24
C PHE A 104 10.06 -12.49 -6.94
N ALA A 105 8.92 -12.67 -7.60
CA ALA A 105 8.03 -11.60 -8.02
C ALA A 105 6.64 -11.97 -7.48
N SER A 106 5.99 -11.02 -6.81
CA SER A 106 4.69 -11.25 -6.18
C SER A 106 3.84 -9.99 -6.24
N SER A 107 2.55 -10.15 -5.99
CA SER A 107 1.60 -9.06 -5.94
C SER A 107 0.75 -9.14 -4.68
N ILE A 108 0.54 -8.00 -4.02
CA ILE A 108 -0.36 -7.87 -2.87
C ILE A 108 -1.48 -6.93 -3.24
N LYS A 109 -2.71 -7.36 -2.98
CA LYS A 109 -3.90 -6.51 -3.02
C LYS A 109 -4.21 -5.98 -1.64
N VAL A 110 -4.50 -4.70 -1.55
CA VAL A 110 -5.13 -4.02 -0.40
C VAL A 110 -6.44 -3.41 -0.89
N GLU A 111 -7.55 -3.81 -0.28
CA GLU A 111 -8.87 -3.28 -0.66
C GLU A 111 -9.16 -2.06 0.22
N ILE A 112 -9.28 -0.89 -0.39
CA ILE A 112 -9.60 0.36 0.28
C ILE A 112 -11.10 0.59 0.17
N LYS A 113 -11.80 0.61 1.31
CA LYS A 113 -13.27 0.76 1.35
C LYS A 113 -13.66 2.14 1.84
N LYS A 114 -14.50 2.82 1.07
CA LYS A 114 -15.20 4.07 1.45
C LYS A 114 -14.24 5.14 2.02
N LEU A 115 -13.05 5.26 1.44
CA LEU A 115 -12.09 6.30 1.83
C LEU A 115 -12.70 7.67 1.54
N LYS A 116 -12.80 8.50 2.57
CA LYS A 116 -13.32 9.87 2.45
C LYS A 116 -12.20 10.83 2.05
N PHE A 117 -12.38 11.53 0.94
CA PHE A 117 -11.51 12.61 0.52
C PHE A 117 -12.16 13.94 0.88
N THR A 118 -11.45 14.80 1.62
CA THR A 118 -11.98 16.10 2.07
C THR A 118 -11.58 17.25 1.16
N LYS A 119 -10.62 17.03 0.25
CA LYS A 119 -10.07 18.03 -0.66
C LYS A 119 -9.72 17.38 -2.00
N THR A 120 -9.65 18.20 -3.03
CA THR A 120 -9.19 17.83 -4.37
C THR A 120 -7.68 18.08 -4.51
N GLY A 121 -7.08 17.54 -5.57
CA GLY A 121 -5.67 17.72 -5.91
C GLY A 121 -4.90 16.42 -6.00
N VAL A 122 -3.58 16.52 -6.00
CA VAL A 122 -2.69 15.36 -6.16
C VAL A 122 -2.46 14.67 -4.82
N TYR A 123 -2.70 13.36 -4.83
CA TYR A 123 -2.45 12.45 -3.73
C TYR A 123 -1.39 11.43 -4.13
N GLU A 124 -0.66 10.98 -3.14
CA GLU A 124 0.30 9.90 -3.29
C GLU A 124 0.10 8.90 -2.16
N ILE A 125 0.29 7.62 -2.48
CA ILE A 125 0.34 6.53 -1.52
C ILE A 125 1.76 5.98 -1.52
N ARG A 126 2.43 5.99 -0.36
CA ARG A 126 3.75 5.36 -0.16
C ARG A 126 3.60 4.05 0.60
N ALA A 127 4.30 3.03 0.14
CA ALA A 127 4.52 1.80 0.90
C ALA A 127 5.89 1.85 1.60
N TYR A 128 5.89 1.57 2.90
CA TYR A 128 7.08 1.42 3.71
C TYR A 128 7.16 -0.02 4.22
N VAL A 129 8.33 -0.64 4.11
CA VAL A 129 8.54 -2.05 4.45
C VAL A 129 9.54 -2.18 5.58
N PHE A 130 9.15 -2.91 6.62
CA PHE A 130 9.98 -3.22 7.77
C PHE A 130 10.09 -4.73 7.95
N PRO A 131 11.20 -5.23 8.53
CA PRO A 131 11.22 -6.57 9.09
C PRO A 131 10.06 -6.74 10.08
N TYR A 132 9.43 -7.91 10.09
CA TYR A 132 8.33 -8.21 11.01
C TYR A 132 8.70 -9.32 11.98
N GLU A 133 8.50 -9.05 13.27
CA GLU A 133 8.51 -10.02 14.35
C GLU A 133 7.15 -10.04 15.04
N LYS A 134 6.73 -11.20 15.55
CA LYS A 134 5.35 -11.43 16.04
C LYS A 134 4.94 -10.44 17.14
N ASP A 135 5.89 -10.04 17.99
CA ASP A 135 5.66 -9.23 19.18
C ASP A 135 6.17 -7.78 19.00
N MET A 136 6.48 -7.37 17.77
CA MET A 136 6.88 -6.01 17.46
C MET A 136 5.69 -5.06 17.63
N PRO A 137 5.85 -3.90 18.31
CA PRO A 137 4.80 -2.90 18.39
C PRO A 137 4.48 -2.35 16.99
N ASP A 138 3.22 -1.95 16.79
CA ASP A 138 2.85 -1.21 15.58
C ASP A 138 3.54 0.15 15.56
N PHE A 139 4.15 0.50 14.42
CA PHE A 139 4.70 1.83 14.21
C PHE A 139 3.59 2.88 14.06
N SER A 140 3.75 4.02 14.72
CA SER A 140 2.94 5.20 14.43
C SER A 140 3.34 5.83 13.08
N VAL A 141 2.52 6.74 12.55
CA VAL A 141 2.86 7.48 11.32
C VAL A 141 4.19 8.21 11.48
N THR A 142 4.43 8.85 12.63
CA THR A 142 5.68 9.54 12.93
C THR A 142 6.86 8.59 12.93
N ASP A 143 6.72 7.41 13.55
CA ASP A 143 7.80 6.42 13.58
C ASP A 143 8.14 5.95 12.17
N ILE A 144 7.13 5.69 11.32
CA ILE A 144 7.35 5.27 9.93
C ILE A 144 8.10 6.35 9.14
N LEU A 145 7.69 7.62 9.26
CA LEU A 145 8.30 8.73 8.50
C LEU A 145 9.74 9.02 8.91
N ASN A 146 10.15 8.66 10.13
CA ASN A 146 11.53 8.77 10.59
C ASN A 146 12.48 7.73 9.95
N HIS A 147 11.95 6.66 9.35
CA HIS A 147 12.71 5.58 8.72
C HIS A 147 12.63 5.67 7.19
N LYS A 148 13.32 6.65 6.61
CA LYS A 148 13.25 6.93 5.15
C LYS A 148 13.77 5.76 4.30
N GLU A 149 14.70 4.99 4.83
CA GLU A 149 15.26 3.78 4.23
C GLU A 149 14.23 2.64 4.07
N ALA A 150 13.12 2.71 4.82
CA ALA A 150 12.02 1.75 4.72
C ALA A 150 11.12 2.00 3.50
N PHE A 151 11.29 3.13 2.80
CA PHE A 151 10.49 3.45 1.62
C PHE A 151 10.72 2.44 0.49
N LEU A 152 9.65 1.83 -0.02
CA LEU A 152 9.73 0.88 -1.13
C LEU A 152 9.27 1.48 -2.45
N CYS A 153 8.05 2.03 -2.48
CA CYS A 153 7.43 2.50 -3.71
C CYS A 153 6.27 3.44 -3.43
N LEU A 154 5.87 4.19 -4.47
CA LEU A 154 4.76 5.11 -4.42
C LEU A 154 3.81 4.92 -5.60
N GLY A 155 2.56 5.30 -5.42
CA GLY A 155 1.55 5.43 -6.46
C GLY A 155 0.88 6.79 -6.38
N ASN A 156 0.78 7.49 -7.50
CA ASN A 156 0.23 8.84 -7.58
C ASN A 156 -1.12 8.85 -8.28
N PHE A 157 -2.04 9.67 -7.78
CA PHE A 157 -3.33 9.88 -8.41
C PHE A 157 -3.89 11.25 -8.09
N GLU A 158 -4.80 11.71 -8.93
CA GLU A 158 -5.48 12.98 -8.76
C GLU A 158 -6.90 12.76 -8.25
N VAL A 159 -7.36 13.62 -7.34
CA VAL A 159 -8.74 13.67 -6.90
C VAL A 159 -9.38 14.95 -7.44
N ARG A 160 -10.43 14.81 -8.23
CA ARG A 160 -11.14 15.92 -8.88
C ARG A 160 -12.61 15.95 -8.47
N GLU A 161 -13.23 17.12 -8.57
CA GLU A 161 -14.69 17.23 -8.50
C GLU A 161 -15.31 16.73 -9.81
N LYS A 162 -16.58 16.29 -9.73
CA LYS A 162 -17.35 15.96 -10.92
C LYS A 162 -17.65 17.26 -11.68
N THR A 163 -17.08 17.42 -12.86
CA THR A 163 -17.45 18.52 -13.76
C THR A 163 -18.81 18.21 -14.37
N VAL A 164 -19.77 19.13 -14.21
CA VAL A 164 -21.13 19.03 -14.78
C VAL A 164 -21.10 19.44 -16.24
#